data_AF-A0A7K2KQT9-F1
#
_entry.id   AF-A0A7K2KQT9-F1
#
_cell.length_a   1.000
_cell.length_b   1.000
_cell.length_c   1.000
_cell.angle_alpha   90.00
_cell.angle_beta   90.00
_cell.angle_gamma   90.00
#
_symmetry.space_group_name_H-M   'P 1'
#
loop_
_entity.id
_entity.type
_entity.pdbx_description
1 polymer ?
#
loop_
_entity_poly.entity_id
_entity_poly.type
_entity_poly.pdbx_seq_one_letter_code
_entity_poly.pdbx_strand_id
1 'polypeptide(L)' 'MSLLVVGLSHRSAPVSILERAALAADTQAKLLQDTLAAEPAAEATVLATCNRIELYADV' A
#
# COMPACT_ATOMS: atom_id res chain seq x y z
N MET A 1 16.26 9.16 1.33
CA MET A 1 15.14 10.03 0.92
C MET A 1 14.84 9.82 -0.55
N SER A 2 14.40 8.60 -0.83
CA SER A 2 13.79 8.17 -2.07
C SER A 2 12.35 7.79 -1.76
N LEU A 3 11.43 8.14 -2.66
CA LEU A 3 10.04 7.70 -2.54
C LEU A 3 9.89 6.32 -3.18
N LEU A 4 9.56 5.32 -2.38
CA LEU A 4 9.19 3.99 -2.84
C LEU A 4 7.66 3.91 -2.99
N VAL A 5 7.21 3.31 -4.09
CA VAL A 5 5.80 2.97 -4.29
C VAL A 5 5.68 1.50 -4.64
N VAL A 6 4.89 0.77 -3.86
CA VAL A 6 4.58 -0.64 -4.11
C VAL A 6 3.07 -0.82 -4.11
N GLY A 7 2.53 -1.45 -5.16
CA GLY A 7 1.10 -1.67 -5.21
C GLY A 7 0.58 -2.23 -6.52
N LEU A 8 -0.75 -2.24 -6.60
CA LEU A 8 -1.53 -2.75 -7.72
C LEU A 8 -2.51 -1.67 -8.19
N SER A 9 -2.79 -1.64 -9.48
CA SER A 9 -3.80 -0.76 -10.07
C SER A 9 -4.55 -1.49 -11.18
N HIS A 10 -5.70 -0.95 -11.61
CA HIS A 10 -6.48 -1.51 -12.73
C HIS A 10 -5.71 -1.57 -14.05
N ARG A 11 -4.59 -0.83 -14.17
CA ARG A 11 -3.71 -0.85 -15.34
C ARG A 11 -2.69 -1.99 -15.29
N SER A 12 -2.35 -2.46 -14.09
CA SER A 12 -1.33 -3.50 -13.87
C SER A 12 -1.91 -4.85 -13.43
N ALA A 13 -3.16 -4.88 -12.97
CA ALA A 13 -3.83 -6.09 -12.50
C ALA A 13 -5.32 -6.10 -12.89
N PRO A 14 -5.90 -7.27 -13.19
CA PRO A 14 -7.35 -7.42 -13.34
C PRO A 14 -8.11 -7.00 -12.08
N VAL A 15 -9.37 -6.55 -12.25
CA VAL A 15 -10.24 -6.12 -11.13
C VAL A 15 -10.41 -7.23 -10.08
N SER A 16 -10.52 -8.49 -10.49
CA SER A 16 -10.61 -9.63 -9.56
C SER A 16 -9.40 -9.79 -8.64
N ILE A 17 -8.22 -9.29 -9.05
CA ILE A 17 -7.03 -9.24 -8.19
C ILE A 17 -7.11 -8.05 -7.23
N LEU A 18 -7.61 -6.90 -7.67
CA LEU A 18 -7.83 -5.74 -6.80
C LEU A 18 -8.86 -6.02 -5.71
N GLU A 19 -9.96 -6.68 -6.06
CA GLU A 19 -11.01 -7.08 -5.10
C GLU A 19 -10.44 -7.98 -3.99
N ARG A 20 -9.55 -8.90 -4.36
CA ARG A 20 -8.86 -9.79 -3.40
C ARG A 20 -7.82 -9.06 -2.57
N ALA A 21 -7.27 -7.97 -3.08
CA ALA A 21 -6.28 -7.15 -2.39
C ALA A 21 -6.92 -6.05 -1.52
N ALA A 22 -8.24 -5.86 -1.60
CA ALA A 22 -8.96 -4.85 -0.84
C ALA A 22 -8.68 -4.99 0.67
N LEU A 23 -8.16 -3.92 1.26
CA LEU A 23 -7.74 -3.91 2.65
C LEU A 23 -8.91 -3.47 3.55
N ALA A 24 -9.20 -4.26 4.58
CA ALA A 24 -10.00 -3.79 5.70
C ALA A 24 -9.21 -2.76 6.53
N ALA A 25 -9.91 -1.89 7.25
CA ALA A 25 -9.29 -0.75 7.94
C ALA A 25 -8.24 -1.17 8.98
N ASP A 26 -8.46 -2.29 9.68
CA ASP A 26 -7.52 -2.89 10.62
C ASP A 26 -6.25 -3.39 9.92
N THR A 27 -6.41 -4.01 8.75
CA THR A 27 -5.30 -4.50 7.93
C THR A 27 -4.47 -3.35 7.38
N GLN A 28 -5.12 -2.24 7.00
CA GLN A 28 -4.44 -1.03 6.54
C GLN A 28 -3.61 -0.38 7.65
N ALA A 29 -4.14 -0.29 8.86
CA ALA A 29 -3.41 0.22 10.02
C ALA A 29 -2.20 -0.67 10.36
N LYS A 30 -2.38 -2.00 10.34
CA LYS A 30 -1.28 -2.94 10.56
C LYS A 30 -0.18 -2.81 9.50
N LEU A 31 -0.54 -2.72 8.22
CA LEU A 31 0.43 -2.54 7.13
C LEU A 31 1.28 -1.28 7.31
N LEU A 32 0.67 -0.17 7.72
CA LEU A 32 1.39 1.06 8.01
C LEU A 32 2.34 0.91 9.20
N GLN A 33 1.88 0.29 10.29
CA GLN A 33 2.72 0.02 11.46
C GLN A 33 3.91 -0.88 11.12
N ASP A 34 3.67 -1.97 10.38
CA ASP A 34 4.72 -2.90 9.96
C ASP A 34 5.73 -2.21 9.03
N THR A 35 5.26 -1.30 8.16
CA THR A 35 6.15 -0.52 7.26
C THR A 35 7.03 0.43 8.06
N LEU A 36 6.45 1.21 8.98
CA LEU A 36 7.20 2.18 9.81
C LEU A 36 8.12 1.51 10.84
N ALA A 37 7.88 0.25 11.19
CA ALA A 37 8.77 -0.55 12.03
C ALA A 37 9.97 -1.11 11.25
N ALA A 38 9.95 -1.06 9.91
CA ALA A 38 11.00 -1.60 9.06
C ALA A 38 11.92 -0.47 8.55
N GLU A 39 13.17 -0.47 9.00
CA GLU A 39 14.20 0.42 8.45
C GLU A 39 14.42 0.15 6.96
N PRO A 40 14.62 1.19 6.11
CA PRO A 40 14.80 2.60 6.46
C PRO A 40 13.52 3.47 6.34
N ALA A 41 12.32 2.89 6.42
CA ALA A 41 11.09 3.63 6.16
C ALA A 41 10.77 4.64 7.28
N ALA A 42 10.82 5.93 6.97
CA ALA A 42 10.56 7.01 7.92
C ALA A 42 9.10 7.46 7.94
N GLU A 43 8.45 7.44 6.77
CA GLU A 43 7.06 7.84 6.58
C GLU A 43 6.37 6.85 5.63
N ALA A 44 5.08 6.59 5.85
CA ALA A 44 4.30 5.72 4.99
C ALA A 44 2.83 6.16 4.91
N THR A 45 2.21 5.94 3.74
CA THR A 45 0.77 6.11 3.54
C THR A 45 0.23 5.06 2.58
N VAL A 46 -1.04 4.67 2.76
CA VAL A 46 -1.72 3.71 1.88
C VAL A 46 -2.87 4.40 1.15
N LEU A 47 -2.83 4.35 -0.18
CA LEU A 47 -3.91 4.77 -1.06
C LEU A 47 -4.71 3.55 -1.50
N ALA A 48 -5.87 3.34 -0.89
CA ALA A 48 -6.80 2.26 -1.25
C ALA A 48 -8.09 2.86 -1.82
N THR A 49 -8.38 2.54 -3.08
CA THR A 49 -9.61 2.94 -3.79
C THR A 49 -10.12 1.74 -4.60
N CYS A 50 -11.22 1.90 -5.33
CA CYS A 50 -11.69 0.87 -6.26
C CYS A 50 -10.72 0.57 -7.42
N ASN A 51 -9.80 1.50 -7.74
CA ASN A 51 -8.95 1.41 -8.94
C ASN A 51 -7.49 1.10 -8.66
N ARG A 52 -7.08 1.13 -7.38
CA ARG A 52 -5.69 0.98 -6.94
C ARG A 52 -5.59 0.73 -5.44
N ILE A 53 -4.53 0.01 -5.07
CA ILE A 53 -4.08 -0.19 -3.69
C ILE A 53 -2.56 -0.05 -3.72
N GLU A 54 -2.05 1.04 -3.15
CA GLU A 54 -0.65 1.42 -3.21
C GLU A 54 -0.14 1.86 -1.84
N LEU A 55 1.04 1.35 -1.46
CA LEU A 55 1.84 1.80 -0.33
C LEU A 55 2.90 2.76 -0.85
N TYR A 56 2.93 3.95 -0.28
CA TYR A 56 3.95 4.97 -0.51
C TYR A 56 4.80 5.06 0.76
N ALA A 57 6.12 5.08 0.61
CA ALA A 57 7.04 5.22 1.74
C ALA A 57 8.26 6.07 1.39
N ASP A 58 8.75 6.86 2.35
CA ASP A 58 10.05 7.51 2.27
C ASP A 58 11.12 6.61 2.89
N VAL A 59 12.17 6.30 2.11
CA VAL A 59 13.26 5.33 2.42
C VAL A 59 14.65 5.86 2.07
#